data_AF-A0A2S2PV26-F1
#
_entry.id   AF-A0A2S2PV26-F1
#
_cell.length_a   1.000
_cell.length_b   1.000
_cell.length_c   1.000
_cell.angle_alpha   90.00
_cell.angle_beta   90.00
_cell.angle_gamma   90.00
#
_symmetry.space_group_name_H-M   'P 1'
#
loop_
_entity.id
_entity.type
_entity.pdbx_description
1 polymer ?
#
loop_
_entity_poly.entity_id
_entity_poly.type
_entity_poly.pdbx_seq_one_letter_code
_entity_poly.pdbx_strand_id
1 'polypeptide(L)'
;MKMYIKLSASLYILSKNRNIHKWPAFRDQFLAVVSQFPDIPDIERFYHLRSCVYGSVADVIRGILVSGATFAVAWSALVSRYDKPRLVAGLFVDKLLQVPISSVDSLSDLNKFMSVFGEGIAVLTALKVPDLGDFILFSLASRCHSSSCRTLFESETTRDFP
;
A
#
# COMPACT_ATOMS: atom_id res chain seq x y z
N MET A 1 -14.74 -13.92 20.46
CA MET A 1 -15.86 -12.97 20.21
C MET A 1 -15.44 -11.48 20.24
N LYS A 2 -14.57 -11.03 21.17
CA LYS A 2 -14.11 -9.62 21.22
C LYS A 2 -13.31 -9.13 20.00
N MET A 3 -12.52 -10.01 19.36
CA MET A 3 -11.77 -9.69 18.14
C MET A 3 -12.68 -9.55 16.90
N TYR A 4 -13.68 -10.45 16.75
CA TYR A 4 -14.64 -10.44 15.64
C TYR A 4 -15.50 -9.16 15.60
N ILE A 5 -15.87 -8.59 16.75
CA ILE A 5 -16.75 -7.41 16.83
C ILE A 5 -16.00 -6.11 16.47
N LYS A 6 -14.70 -5.97 16.82
CA LYS A 6 -13.90 -4.77 16.49
C LYS A 6 -13.54 -4.68 15.00
N LEU A 7 -13.47 -5.82 14.30
CA LEU A 7 -12.99 -5.92 12.92
C LEU A 7 -14.08 -5.88 11.84
N SER A 8 -15.34 -6.09 12.21
CA SER A 8 -16.50 -5.88 11.33
C SER A 8 -16.48 -4.48 10.66
N ALA A 9 -15.93 -3.48 11.34
CA ALA A 9 -15.81 -2.11 10.83
C ALA A 9 -14.60 -1.88 9.89
N SER A 10 -13.56 -2.73 9.92
CA SER A 10 -12.36 -2.61 9.08
C SER A 10 -12.47 -3.37 7.75
N LEU A 11 -13.61 -4.03 7.49
CA LEU A 11 -13.82 -5.05 6.46
C LEU A 11 -13.88 -4.54 5.01
N TYR A 12 -13.40 -3.33 4.69
CA TYR A 12 -13.62 -2.69 3.39
C TYR A 12 -12.37 -2.24 2.63
N ILE A 13 -11.18 -2.80 2.91
CA ILE A 13 -9.95 -2.22 2.34
C ILE A 13 -9.42 -2.95 1.08
N LEU A 14 -9.75 -4.22 0.84
CA LEU A 14 -9.21 -4.94 -0.33
C LEU A 14 -10.30 -5.54 -1.23
N SER A 15 -11.37 -4.78 -1.44
CA SER A 15 -12.34 -5.05 -2.50
C SER A 15 -11.91 -4.36 -3.79
N LYS A 16 -11.50 -5.18 -4.76
CA LYS A 16 -11.20 -4.88 -6.17
C LYS A 16 -9.92 -4.09 -6.49
N ASN A 17 -9.04 -4.80 -7.20
CA ASN A 17 -7.86 -4.37 -7.94
C ASN A 17 -6.58 -4.12 -7.13
N ARG A 18 -5.46 -4.27 -7.84
CA ARG A 18 -4.04 -4.24 -7.46
C ARG A 18 -3.60 -2.96 -6.71
N ASN A 19 -4.33 -2.58 -5.67
CA ASN A 19 -4.23 -1.31 -4.98
C ASN A 19 -3.12 -1.40 -3.92
N ILE A 20 -1.87 -1.46 -4.38
CA ILE A 20 -0.67 -1.38 -3.56
C ILE A 20 -0.70 -0.18 -2.59
N HIS A 21 -1.40 0.90 -2.95
CA HIS A 21 -1.58 2.08 -2.10
C HIS A 21 -2.43 1.84 -0.85
N LYS A 22 -3.29 0.82 -0.82
CA LYS A 22 -4.11 0.47 0.35
C LYS A 22 -3.42 -0.51 1.30
N TRP A 23 -2.33 -1.14 0.85
CA TRP A 23 -1.59 -2.12 1.64
C TRP A 23 -1.06 -1.57 2.97
N PRO A 24 -0.40 -0.40 3.03
CA PRO A 24 0.14 0.12 4.29
C PRO A 24 -0.93 0.27 5.37
N ALA A 25 -2.08 0.85 5.01
CA ALA A 25 -3.20 1.02 5.94
C ALA A 25 -3.75 -0.34 6.44
N PHE A 26 -3.91 -1.32 5.54
CA PHE A 26 -4.33 -2.67 5.91
C PHE A 26 -3.30 -3.35 6.84
N ARG A 27 -2.03 -3.31 6.46
CA ARG A 27 -0.92 -3.93 7.21
C ARG A 27 -0.87 -3.38 8.62
N ASP A 28 -0.88 -2.06 8.76
CA ASP A 28 -0.76 -1.40 10.05
C ASP A 28 -1.98 -1.66 10.93
N GLN A 29 -3.19 -1.66 10.36
CA GLN A 29 -4.40 -2.04 11.09
C GLN A 29 -4.38 -3.50 11.55
N PHE A 30 -4.01 -4.42 10.66
CA PHE A 30 -3.94 -5.85 10.98
C PHE A 30 -2.93 -6.10 12.10
N LEU A 31 -1.72 -5.54 11.98
CA LEU A 31 -0.68 -5.67 13.01
C LEU A 31 -1.10 -5.04 14.34
N ALA A 32 -1.74 -3.87 14.33
CA ALA A 32 -2.23 -3.21 15.54
C ALA A 32 -3.32 -4.01 16.26
N VAL A 33 -4.14 -4.76 15.51
CA VAL A 33 -5.14 -5.66 16.11
C VAL A 33 -4.48 -6.92 16.65
N VAL A 34 -3.58 -7.55 15.88
CA VAL A 34 -2.88 -8.77 16.33
C VAL A 34 -2.01 -8.48 17.56
N SER A 35 -1.35 -7.32 17.63
CA SER A 35 -0.53 -6.92 18.77
C SER A 35 -1.32 -6.68 20.05
N GLN A 36 -2.62 -6.37 19.96
CA GLN A 36 -3.51 -6.24 21.13
C GLN A 36 -3.81 -7.60 21.78
N PHE A 37 -3.54 -8.72 21.10
CA PHE A 37 -3.86 -10.06 21.56
C PHE A 37 -2.66 -11.01 21.37
N PRO A 38 -1.60 -10.86 22.19
CA PRO A 38 -0.36 -11.63 22.04
C PRO A 38 -0.54 -13.13 22.23
N ASP A 39 -1.51 -13.55 23.05
CA ASP A 39 -1.78 -14.96 23.36
C ASP A 39 -2.52 -15.73 22.25
N ILE A 40 -2.95 -15.04 21.19
CA ILE A 40 -3.64 -15.70 20.07
C ILE A 40 -2.64 -16.54 19.26
N PRO A 41 -2.90 -17.84 19.04
CA PRO A 41 -2.01 -18.70 18.29
C PRO A 41 -1.98 -18.32 16.80
N ASP A 42 -0.85 -18.55 16.14
CA ASP A 42 -0.65 -18.17 14.74
C ASP A 42 -1.67 -18.80 13.77
N ILE A 43 -2.23 -19.97 14.11
CA ILE A 43 -3.29 -20.57 13.30
C ILE A 43 -4.55 -19.70 13.29
N GLU A 44 -4.93 -19.12 14.44
CA GLU A 44 -6.07 -18.20 14.52
C GLU A 44 -5.77 -16.87 13.83
N ARG A 45 -4.53 -16.37 13.94
CA ARG A 45 -4.07 -15.20 13.17
C ARG A 45 -4.15 -15.45 11.67
N PHE A 46 -3.84 -16.65 11.21
CA PHE A 46 -3.94 -17.00 9.80
C PHE A 46 -5.39 -17.17 9.34
N TYR A 47 -6.25 -17.85 10.11
CA TYR A 47 -7.69 -17.85 9.82
C TYR A 47 -8.25 -16.43 9.70
N HIS A 48 -7.80 -15.54 10.60
CA HIS A 48 -8.19 -14.14 10.57
C HIS A 48 -7.66 -13.42 9.32
N LEU A 49 -6.35 -13.52 9.02
CA LEU A 49 -5.74 -12.95 7.81
C LEU A 49 -6.52 -13.36 6.55
N ARG A 50 -6.84 -14.66 6.43
CA ARG A 50 -7.57 -15.20 5.29
C ARG A 50 -9.00 -14.66 5.18
N SER A 51 -9.63 -14.32 6.30
CA SER A 51 -10.96 -13.68 6.32
C SER A 51 -10.94 -12.21 5.91
N CYS A 52 -9.79 -11.54 5.97
CA CYS A 52 -9.66 -10.12 5.65
C CYS A 52 -9.20 -9.82 4.22
N VAL A 53 -8.70 -10.83 3.50
CA VAL A 53 -8.21 -10.67 2.12
C VAL A 53 -9.20 -11.26 1.11
N TYR A 54 -9.36 -10.58 -0.02
CA TYR A 54 -10.31 -10.97 -1.07
C TYR A 54 -9.69 -10.79 -2.47
N GLY A 55 -10.29 -11.44 -3.47
CA GLY A 55 -9.88 -11.35 -4.86
C GLY A 55 -8.38 -11.62 -5.05
N SER A 56 -7.70 -10.77 -5.82
CA SER A 56 -6.28 -10.93 -6.14
C SER A 56 -5.34 -11.00 -4.92
N VAL A 57 -5.75 -10.44 -3.78
CA VAL A 57 -4.95 -10.50 -2.55
C VAL A 57 -5.07 -11.88 -1.92
N ALA A 58 -6.29 -12.43 -1.86
CA ALA A 58 -6.52 -13.79 -1.38
C ALA A 58 -5.79 -14.83 -2.25
N ASP A 59 -5.63 -14.56 -3.54
CA ASP A 59 -4.96 -15.43 -4.50
C ASP A 59 -3.50 -15.69 -4.13
N VAL A 60 -2.83 -14.70 -3.52
CA VAL A 60 -1.42 -14.81 -3.08
C VAL A 60 -1.24 -15.93 -2.06
N ILE A 61 -2.21 -16.12 -1.18
CA ILE A 61 -2.12 -17.08 -0.06
C ILE A 61 -3.02 -18.30 -0.26
N ARG A 62 -3.71 -18.40 -1.40
CA ARG A 62 -4.75 -19.43 -1.65
C ARG A 62 -4.21 -20.85 -1.57
N GLY A 63 -2.98 -21.07 -2.04
CA GLY A 63 -2.32 -22.38 -2.04
C GLY A 63 -1.63 -22.75 -0.72
N ILE A 64 -1.59 -21.84 0.26
CA ILE A 64 -0.91 -22.06 1.54
C ILE A 64 -1.90 -22.72 2.50
N LEU A 65 -1.60 -23.93 2.95
CA LEU A 65 -2.41 -24.64 3.94
C LEU A 65 -2.48 -23.83 5.24
N VAL A 66 -3.66 -23.69 5.84
CA VAL A 66 -3.82 -22.95 7.09
C VAL A 66 -3.31 -23.77 8.27
N SER A 67 -2.17 -23.37 8.81
CA SER A 67 -1.59 -23.88 10.05
C SER A 67 -0.83 -22.76 10.79
N GLY A 68 -0.48 -22.98 12.06
CA GLY A 68 0.36 -22.03 12.81
C GLY A 68 1.72 -21.79 12.14
N ALA A 69 2.38 -22.85 11.69
CA ALA A 69 3.71 -22.78 11.06
C ALA A 69 3.72 -21.99 9.73
N THR A 70 2.59 -21.95 9.03
CA THR A 70 2.46 -21.33 7.70
C THR A 70 2.00 -19.87 7.74
N PHE A 71 1.60 -19.35 8.90
CA PHE A 71 1.16 -17.95 9.02
C PHE A 71 2.24 -16.97 8.54
N ALA A 72 3.48 -17.16 9.01
CA ALA A 72 4.60 -16.31 8.63
C ALA A 72 4.88 -16.34 7.11
N VAL A 73 4.72 -17.51 6.48
CA VAL A 73 4.87 -17.68 5.03
C VAL A 73 3.78 -16.89 4.28
N ALA A 74 2.52 -17.02 4.70
CA ALA A 74 1.42 -16.29 4.10
C ALA A 74 1.57 -14.76 4.27
N TRP A 75 1.96 -14.30 5.46
CA TRP A 75 2.21 -12.89 5.72
C TRP A 75 3.37 -12.35 4.87
N SER A 76 4.49 -13.07 4.82
CA SER A 76 5.65 -12.69 4.01
C SER A 76 5.32 -12.63 2.51
N ALA A 77 4.51 -13.56 2.00
CA ALA A 77 4.06 -13.54 0.61
C ALA A 77 3.24 -12.28 0.28
N LEU A 78 2.36 -11.86 1.19
CA LEU A 78 1.59 -10.62 1.03
C LEU A 78 2.47 -9.37 1.10
N VAL A 79 3.38 -9.29 2.09
CA VAL A 79 4.35 -8.19 2.23
C VAL A 79 5.21 -8.09 0.97
N SER A 80 5.80 -9.20 0.51
CA SER A 80 6.64 -9.23 -0.70
C SER A 80 5.89 -8.72 -1.94
N ARG A 81 4.60 -9.03 -2.04
CA ARG A 81 3.78 -8.66 -3.19
C ARG A 81 3.30 -7.22 -3.16
N TYR A 82 2.93 -6.71 -1.99
CA TYR A 82 2.18 -5.45 -1.85
C TYR A 82 2.92 -4.34 -1.10
N ASP A 83 3.93 -4.65 -0.30
CA ASP A 83 4.77 -3.66 0.37
C ASP A 83 5.79 -3.09 -0.62
N LYS A 84 5.32 -2.17 -1.46
CA LYS A 84 6.08 -1.53 -2.53
C LYS A 84 6.12 -0.01 -2.30
N PRO A 85 6.84 0.46 -1.26
CA PRO A 85 6.85 1.87 -0.89
C PRO A 85 7.31 2.78 -2.04
N ARG A 86 8.27 2.35 -2.88
CA ARG A 86 8.65 3.08 -4.11
C ARG A 86 7.48 3.34 -5.03
N LEU A 87 6.73 2.29 -5.35
CA LEU A 87 5.64 2.35 -6.31
C LEU A 87 4.51 3.22 -5.76
N VAL A 88 4.21 3.10 -4.47
CA VAL A 88 3.21 3.97 -3.82
C VAL A 88 3.68 5.43 -3.88
N ALA A 89 4.94 5.72 -3.50
CA ALA A 89 5.49 7.07 -3.59
C ALA A 89 5.43 7.62 -5.02
N GLY A 90 5.82 6.82 -6.02
CA GLY A 90 5.80 7.20 -7.43
C GLY A 90 4.40 7.51 -7.95
N LEU A 91 3.38 6.72 -7.56
CA LEU A 91 1.98 6.99 -7.89
C LEU A 91 1.51 8.36 -7.34
N PHE A 92 1.93 8.72 -6.13
CA PHE A 92 1.59 10.02 -5.56
C PHE A 92 2.35 11.16 -6.23
N VAL A 93 3.64 10.99 -6.54
CA VAL A 93 4.40 11.98 -7.33
C VAL A 93 3.76 12.18 -8.71
N ASP A 94 3.40 11.10 -9.41
CA ASP A 94 2.70 11.18 -10.70
C ASP A 94 1.34 11.88 -10.56
N LYS A 95 0.56 11.60 -9.52
CA LYS A 95 -0.71 12.28 -9.23
C LYS A 95 -0.50 13.79 -9.05
N LEU A 96 0.54 14.20 -8.31
CA LEU A 96 0.88 15.61 -8.08
C LEU A 96 1.32 16.31 -9.37
N LEU A 97 2.10 15.63 -10.22
CA LEU A 97 2.56 16.17 -11.49
C LEU A 97 1.48 16.21 -12.60
N GLN A 98 0.37 15.49 -12.40
CA GLN A 98 -0.77 15.46 -13.33
C GLN A 98 -1.91 16.38 -12.90
N VAL A 99 -1.77 17.11 -11.79
CA VAL A 99 -2.77 18.10 -11.36
C VAL A 99 -2.96 19.12 -12.49
N PRO A 100 -4.18 19.26 -13.05
CA PRO A 100 -4.41 20.14 -14.18
C PRO A 100 -4.24 21.61 -13.76
N ILE A 101 -3.80 22.43 -14.71
CA ILE A 101 -3.81 23.89 -14.54
C ILE A 101 -5.27 24.31 -14.43
N SER A 102 -5.62 24.98 -13.34
CA SER A 102 -6.96 25.54 -13.15
C SER A 102 -7.28 26.54 -14.27
N SER A 103 -8.38 26.33 -14.98
CA SER A 103 -8.85 27.25 -16.02
C SER A 103 -9.70 28.41 -15.47
N VAL A 104 -10.10 28.31 -14.20
CA VAL A 104 -10.88 29.30 -13.47
C VAL A 104 -10.20 29.56 -12.13
N ASP A 105 -9.86 30.82 -11.87
CA ASP A 105 -9.28 31.23 -10.60
C ASP A 105 -10.38 31.34 -9.55
N SER A 106 -10.74 30.20 -8.94
CA SER A 106 -11.71 30.13 -7.86
C SER A 106 -11.08 29.62 -6.56
N LEU A 107 -11.60 30.11 -5.42
CA LEU A 107 -11.21 29.61 -4.10
C LEU A 107 -11.50 28.11 -3.94
N SER A 108 -12.54 27.60 -4.63
CA SER A 108 -12.84 26.17 -4.66
C SER A 108 -11.72 25.37 -5.31
N ASP A 109 -11.17 25.85 -6.43
CA ASP A 109 -10.11 25.14 -7.15
C ASP A 109 -8.77 25.21 -6.42
N LEU A 110 -8.47 26.35 -5.76
CA LEU A 110 -7.32 26.44 -4.87
C LEU A 110 -7.42 25.45 -3.70
N ASN A 111 -8.60 25.33 -3.07
CA ASN A 111 -8.79 24.35 -1.98
C ASN A 111 -8.64 22.91 -2.46
N LYS A 112 -9.13 22.57 -3.67
CA LYS A 112 -8.91 21.25 -4.26
C LYS A 112 -7.42 20.99 -4.50
N PHE A 113 -6.69 21.96 -5.06
CA PHE A 113 -5.25 21.88 -5.26
C PHE A 113 -4.52 21.62 -3.94
N MET A 114 -4.79 22.45 -2.92
CA MET A 114 -4.19 22.31 -1.59
C MET A 114 -4.51 20.97 -0.95
N SER A 115 -5.73 20.45 -1.12
CA SER A 115 -6.11 19.13 -0.62
C SER A 115 -5.32 18.01 -1.30
N VAL A 116 -5.17 18.06 -2.63
CA VAL A 116 -4.42 17.03 -3.38
C VAL A 116 -2.94 17.04 -3.01
N PHE A 117 -2.34 18.23 -2.91
CA PHE A 117 -0.95 18.38 -2.49
C PHE A 117 -0.73 17.98 -1.02
N GLY A 118 -1.63 18.38 -0.13
CA GLY A 118 -1.59 18.00 1.29
C GLY A 118 -1.66 16.48 1.48
N GLU A 119 -2.56 15.79 0.76
CA GLU A 119 -2.64 14.33 0.76
C GLU A 119 -1.34 13.69 0.26
N GLY A 120 -0.80 14.17 -0.86
CA GLY A 120 0.44 13.64 -1.43
C GLY A 120 1.64 13.80 -0.50
N ILE A 121 1.81 14.99 0.10
CA ILE A 121 2.89 15.26 1.06
C ILE A 121 2.75 14.37 2.30
N ALA A 122 1.53 14.22 2.84
CA ALA A 122 1.30 13.38 4.01
C ALA A 122 1.69 11.92 3.76
N VAL A 123 1.32 11.37 2.59
CA VAL A 123 1.68 9.99 2.23
C VAL A 123 3.18 9.84 2.00
N LEU A 124 3.81 10.74 1.25
CA LEU A 124 5.26 10.69 1.00
C LEU A 124 6.07 10.78 2.30
N THR A 125 5.62 11.62 3.24
CA THR A 125 6.21 11.73 4.58
C THR A 125 6.04 10.43 5.37
N ALA A 126 4.85 9.83 5.33
CA ALA A 126 4.57 8.57 6.03
C ALA A 126 5.39 7.38 5.50
N LEU A 127 5.72 7.39 4.20
CA LEU A 127 6.57 6.37 3.56
C LEU A 127 8.05 6.49 3.93
N LYS A 128 8.46 7.56 4.63
CA LYS A 128 9.85 7.81 5.05
C LYS A 128 10.85 7.68 3.90
N VAL A 129 10.52 8.31 2.76
CA VAL A 129 11.44 8.41 1.62
C VAL A 129 12.74 9.07 2.12
N PRO A 130 13.92 8.42 2.00
CA PRO A 130 15.15 8.92 2.61
C PRO A 130 15.56 10.30 2.11
N ASP A 131 15.52 10.51 0.80
CA ASP A 131 15.71 11.80 0.14
C ASP A 131 14.57 12.03 -0.86
N LEU A 132 13.70 12.97 -0.54
CA LEU A 132 12.55 13.29 -1.38
C LEU A 132 12.96 14.01 -2.67
N GLY A 133 14.05 14.79 -2.64
CA GLY A 133 14.57 15.49 -3.81
C GLY A 133 15.07 14.51 -4.85
N ASP A 134 15.92 13.57 -4.44
CA ASP A 134 16.43 12.50 -5.30
C ASP A 134 15.29 11.64 -5.84
N PHE A 135 14.30 11.31 -5.01
CA PHE A 135 13.15 10.54 -5.44
C PHE A 135 12.28 11.27 -6.48
N ILE A 136 12.07 12.58 -6.31
CA ILE A 136 11.35 13.41 -7.29
C ILE A 136 12.13 13.47 -8.61
N LEU A 137 13.44 13.71 -8.55
CA LEU A 137 14.30 13.73 -9.74
C LEU A 137 14.30 12.38 -10.46
N PHE A 138 14.40 11.29 -9.71
CA PHE A 138 14.25 9.93 -10.25
C PHE A 138 12.88 9.73 -10.90
N SER A 139 11.80 10.16 -10.26
CA SER A 139 10.44 10.04 -10.79
C SER A 139 10.28 10.81 -12.10
N LEU A 140 10.83 12.03 -12.17
CA LEU A 140 10.87 12.84 -13.39
C LEU A 140 11.70 12.18 -14.50
N ALA A 141 12.88 11.64 -14.19
CA ALA A 141 13.70 10.94 -15.16
C ALA A 141 13.05 9.64 -15.66
N SER A 142 12.45 8.86 -14.73
CA SER A 142 11.71 7.63 -15.04
C SER A 142 10.57 7.90 -16.04
N ARG A 143 9.95 9.09 -15.96
CA ARG A 143 8.90 9.50 -16.91
C ARG A 143 9.34 9.57 -18.38
N CYS A 144 10.64 9.64 -18.66
CA CYS A 144 11.18 9.61 -20.02
C CYS A 144 11.27 8.19 -20.61
N HIS A 145 11.11 7.13 -19.80
CA HIS A 145 11.17 5.75 -20.26
C HIS A 145 9.78 5.20 -20.63
N SER A 146 9.75 4.18 -21.50
CA SER A 146 8.52 3.45 -21.85
C SER A 146 7.94 2.71 -20.64
N SER A 147 6.64 2.42 -20.67
CA SER A 147 5.96 1.65 -19.61
C SER A 147 6.58 0.26 -19.43
N SER A 148 7.04 -0.38 -20.51
CA SER A 148 7.73 -1.67 -20.46
C SER A 148 9.06 -1.59 -19.71
N CYS A 149 9.87 -0.56 -19.95
CA CYS A 149 11.14 -0.36 -19.24
C CYS A 149 10.92 -0.12 -17.74
N ARG A 150 9.92 0.68 -17.35
CA ARG A 150 9.58 0.88 -15.94
C ARG A 150 9.11 -0.41 -15.28
N THR A 151 8.33 -1.23 -15.99
CA THR A 151 7.86 -2.52 -15.47
C THR A 151 9.01 -3.49 -15.24
N LEU A 152 9.97 -3.56 -16.17
CA LEU A 152 11.17 -4.39 -16.03
C LEU A 152 12.02 -3.93 -14.84
N PHE A 153 12.28 -2.62 -14.73
CA PHE A 153 13.00 -2.05 -13.60
C PHE A 153 12.37 -2.44 -12.25
N GLU A 154 11.05 -2.35 -12.15
CA GLU A 154 10.31 -2.71 -10.92
C GLU A 154 10.30 -4.22 -10.64
N SER A 155 10.52 -5.06 -11.66
CA SER A 155 10.65 -6.51 -11.50
C SER A 155 12.04 -6.95 -11.05
N GLU A 156 13.08 -6.19 -11.42
CA GLU A 156 14.48 -6.51 -11.11
C GLU A 156 14.99 -5.83 -9.84
N THR A 157 14.43 -4.68 -9.48
CA THR A 157 14.95 -3.88 -8.38
C THR A 157 14.50 -4.42 -7.02
N THR A 158 15.48 -4.66 -6.14
CA THR A 158 15.27 -5.12 -4.75
C THR A 158 15.30 -4.00 -3.71
N ARG A 159 15.79 -2.80 -4.09
CA ARG A 159 15.82 -1.63 -3.21
C ARG A 159 14.46 -0.94 -3.17
N ASP A 160 14.09 -0.40 -2.02
CA ASP A 160 12.83 0.33 -1.83
C ASP A 160 12.89 1.78 -2.35
N PHE A 161 14.07 2.40 -2.41
CA PHE A 161 14.26 3.74 -2.94
C PHE A 161 15.57 3.79 -3.76
N PRO A 162 15.66 4.68 -4.77
CA PRO A 162 16.90 4.90 -5.52
C PRO A 162 18.06 5.29 -4.61
#